data_AF-A0A197JH96-F1
#
_entry.id   AF-A0A197JH96-F1
#
_cell.length_a   1.000
_cell.length_b   1.000
_cell.length_c   1.000
_cell.angle_alpha   90.00
_cell.angle_beta   90.00
_cell.angle_gamma   90.00
#
_symmetry.space_group_name_H-M   'P 1'
#
loop_
_entity.id
_entity.type
_entity.pdbx_description
1 polymer ?
#
loop_
_entity_poly.entity_id
_entity_poly.type
_entity_poly.pdbx_seq_one_letter_code
_entity_poly.pdbx_strand_id
1 'polypeptide(L)'
;LCPVCSQAFKPSKTQNSNLRRHIKNIHNMSPTMHLRKCKWNSIPDCRIKGDKDRKERIRKSKRLWARKTRLCRTAEEATLGLCMLSQAV
;
A
#
# COMPACT_ATOMS: atom_id res chain seq x y z
N LEU A 1 18.55 15.53 -6.96
CA LEU A 1 19.98 15.81 -6.74
C LEU A 1 20.47 14.94 -5.58
N CYS A 2 21.69 14.42 -5.61
CA CYS A 2 22.30 13.75 -4.46
C CYS A 2 22.77 14.79 -3.43
N PRO A 3 22.52 14.62 -2.11
CA PRO A 3 22.94 15.59 -1.10
C PRO A 3 24.42 15.50 -0.72
N VAL A 4 25.12 14.42 -1.11
CA VAL A 4 26.54 14.19 -0.76
C VAL A 4 27.46 14.67 -1.88
N CYS A 5 27.11 14.39 -3.13
CA CYS A 5 27.95 14.69 -4.30
C CYS A 5 27.28 15.64 -5.31
N SER A 6 26.12 16.20 -4.99
CA SER A 6 25.37 17.12 -5.85
C SER A 6 25.05 16.59 -7.26
N GLN A 7 25.13 15.27 -7.47
CA GLN A 7 24.84 14.68 -8.77
C GLN A 7 23.35 14.76 -9.12
N ALA A 8 23.03 15.21 -10.34
CA ALA A 8 21.66 15.23 -10.85
C ALA A 8 21.24 13.84 -11.31
N PHE A 9 20.01 13.44 -10.97
CA PHE A 9 19.40 12.20 -11.48
C PHE A 9 18.44 12.55 -12.61
N LYS A 10 18.34 11.65 -13.59
CA LYS A 10 17.29 11.76 -14.62
C LYS A 10 15.92 11.81 -13.94
N PRO A 11 15.02 12.74 -14.34
CA PRO A 11 13.67 12.80 -13.81
C PRO A 11 12.94 11.49 -14.11
N SER A 12 12.43 10.82 -13.08
CA SER A 12 11.61 9.61 -13.22
C SER A 12 10.39 9.72 -12.32
N LYS A 13 9.33 8.97 -12.65
CA LYS A 13 8.11 8.87 -11.83
C LYS A 13 8.40 8.42 -10.38
N THR A 14 9.58 7.84 -10.12
CA THR A 14 10.02 7.33 -8.82
C THR A 14 11.39 7.88 -8.43
N GLN A 15 11.51 9.21 -8.30
CA GLN A 15 12.76 9.90 -7.94
C GLN A 15 13.48 9.32 -6.69
N ASN A 16 12.74 8.71 -5.76
CA ASN A 16 13.27 8.16 -4.51
C ASN A 16 14.06 6.85 -4.67
N SER A 17 13.80 6.01 -5.68
CA SER A 17 14.50 4.73 -5.83
C SER A 17 15.92 4.91 -6.36
N ASN A 18 16.11 5.86 -7.29
CA ASN A 18 17.41 6.17 -7.87
C ASN A 18 18.37 6.79 -6.85
N LEU A 19 17.89 7.70 -6.02
CA LEU A 19 18.71 8.33 -4.97
C LEU A 19 19.15 7.30 -3.91
N ARG A 20 18.24 6.44 -3.43
CA ARG A 20 18.57 5.41 -2.44
C ARG A 20 19.62 4.42 -2.96
N ARG A 21 19.44 3.97 -4.21
CA ARG A 21 20.41 3.10 -4.88
C ARG A 21 21.77 3.78 -5.04
N HIS A 22 21.78 5.05 -5.45
CA HIS A 22 23.02 5.80 -5.61
C HIS A 22 23.77 5.96 -4.28
N ILE A 23 23.08 6.32 -3.20
CA ILE A 23 23.71 6.45 -1.88
C ILE A 23 24.31 5.12 -1.42
N LYS A 24 23.59 4.00 -1.62
CA LYS A 24 24.09 2.67 -1.28
C LYS A 24 25.33 2.29 -2.09
N ASN A 25 25.32 2.55 -3.40
CA ASN A 25 26.34 2.01 -4.30
C ASN A 25 27.57 2.92 -4.45
N ILE A 26 27.38 4.24 -4.39
CA ILE A 26 28.46 5.22 -4.61
C ILE A 26 29.07 5.67 -3.29
N HIS A 27 28.24 5.83 -2.25
CA HIS A 27 28.71 6.26 -0.94
C HIS A 27 28.90 5.11 0.05
N ASN A 28 28.54 3.87 -0.32
CA ASN A 28 28.54 2.70 0.58
C ASN A 28 27.81 2.96 1.92
N MET A 29 26.88 3.92 1.91
CA MET A 29 26.09 4.31 3.06
C MET A 29 24.78 3.55 3.05
N SER A 30 24.36 3.05 4.22
CA SER A 30 23.02 2.49 4.32
C SER A 30 21.99 3.60 3.99
N PRO A 31 21.01 3.36 3.10
CA PRO A 31 19.93 4.33 2.85
C PRO A 31 19.12 4.68 4.11
N THR A 32 19.25 3.89 5.18
CA THR A 32 18.64 4.12 6.49
C THR A 32 19.52 4.91 7.46
N MET A 33 20.83 5.06 7.18
CA MET A 33 21.76 5.87 7.97
C MET A 33 21.53 7.36 7.66
N HIS A 34 20.57 7.93 8.37
CA HIS A 34 20.49 9.36 8.71
C HIS A 34 20.68 10.37 7.57
N LEU A 35 19.80 10.32 6.57
CA LEU A 35 19.42 11.50 5.78
C LEU A 35 18.50 12.47 6.57
N ARG A 36 18.61 12.45 7.91
CA ARG A 36 17.71 13.13 8.86
C ARG A 36 18.07 14.58 9.16
N LYS A 37 19.18 15.12 8.64
CA LYS A 37 19.60 16.50 8.94
C LYS A 37 19.57 17.47 7.75
N CYS A 38 19.39 17.02 6.52
CA CYS A 38 19.18 17.92 5.39
C CYS A 38 17.68 18.12 5.14
N LYS A 39 17.07 19.02 5.94
CA LYS A 39 15.88 19.82 5.60
C LYS A 39 14.79 19.09 4.76
N TRP A 40 14.36 17.91 5.20
CA TRP A 40 13.18 17.24 4.62
C TRP A 40 11.85 17.90 5.01
N ASN A 41 11.90 18.89 5.92
CA ASN A 41 10.72 19.61 6.41
C ASN A 41 10.06 20.52 5.35
N SER A 42 10.60 20.60 4.14
CA SER A 42 10.10 21.45 3.06
C SER A 42 9.59 20.70 1.83
N ILE A 43 9.67 19.36 1.83
CA ILE A 43 8.87 18.58 0.87
C ILE A 43 7.51 18.42 1.56
N PRO A 44 6.42 19.05 1.09
CA PRO A 44 5.11 18.75 1.64
C PRO A 44 4.97 17.25 1.52
N ASP A 45 4.75 16.58 2.65
CA ASP A 45 4.54 15.15 2.68
C ASP A 45 3.20 14.86 1.99
N CYS A 46 3.23 14.89 0.66
CA CYS A 46 2.10 14.57 -0.21
C CYS A 46 1.69 13.10 -0.07
N ARG A 47 2.35 12.32 0.81
CA ARG A 47 1.93 10.97 1.19
C ARG A 47 0.86 10.95 2.27
N ILE A 48 0.70 12.00 3.09
CA ILE A 48 -0.22 11.94 4.25
C ILE A 48 -1.68 11.99 3.81
N LYS A 49 -2.02 12.79 2.79
CA LYS A 49 -3.40 12.90 2.32
C LYS A 49 -3.89 11.58 1.71
N GLY A 50 -3.03 10.90 0.93
CA GLY A 50 -3.37 9.62 0.30
C GLY A 50 -3.35 8.41 1.23
N ASP A 51 -2.63 8.46 2.37
CA ASP A 51 -2.55 7.32 3.29
C ASP A 51 -3.83 7.10 4.09
N LYS A 52 -4.51 8.18 4.52
CA LYS A 52 -5.83 8.09 5.18
C LYS A 52 -6.87 7.50 4.24
N ASP A 53 -6.99 8.04 3.02
CA ASP A 53 -7.94 7.55 2.01
C ASP A 53 -7.63 6.10 1.59
N ARG A 54 -6.35 5.73 1.50
CA ARG A 54 -5.93 4.35 1.24
C ARG A 54 -6.34 3.41 2.37
N LYS A 55 -6.10 3.79 3.62
CA LYS A 55 -6.50 3.00 4.80
C LYS A 55 -8.02 2.86 4.88
N GLU A 56 -8.76 3.92 4.57
CA GLU A 56 -10.22 3.88 4.56
C GLU A 56 -10.76 2.95 3.47
N ARG A 57 -10.23 3.02 2.23
CA ARG A 57 -10.59 2.10 1.15
C ARG A 57 -10.33 0.64 1.52
N ILE A 58 -9.17 0.34 2.12
CA ILE A 58 -8.84 -1.01 2.59
C ILE A 58 -9.86 -1.46 3.66
N ARG A 59 -10.19 -0.58 4.62
CA ARG A 59 -11.17 -0.90 5.67
C ARG A 59 -12.57 -1.17 5.11
N LYS A 60 -13.04 -0.34 4.16
CA LYS A 60 -14.33 -0.54 3.48
C LYS A 60 -14.35 -1.84 2.68
N SER A 61 -13.29 -2.11 1.91
CA SER A 61 -13.14 -3.35 1.14
C SER A 61 -13.21 -4.59 2.02
N LYS A 62 -12.52 -4.60 3.17
CA LYS A 62 -12.57 -5.72 4.13
C LYS A 62 -13.98 -5.95 4.68
N ARG A 63 -14.70 -4.87 5.02
CA ARG A 63 -16.09 -4.99 5.50
C ARG A 63 -17.03 -5.53 4.43
N LEU A 64 -16.89 -5.07 3.18
CA LEU A 64 -17.67 -5.55 2.06
C LEU A 64 -17.40 -7.02 1.78
N TRP A 65 -16.13 -7.43 1.78
CA TRP A 65 -15.76 -8.84 1.62
C TRP A 65 -16.39 -9.70 2.71
N ALA A 66 -16.25 -9.32 3.99
CA ALA A 66 -16.86 -10.07 5.10
C ALA A 66 -18.40 -10.15 5.01
N ARG A 67 -19.07 -9.09 4.54
CA ARG A 67 -20.52 -9.12 4.29
C ARG A 67 -20.88 -10.07 3.16
N LYS A 68 -20.16 -10.00 2.03
CA LYS A 68 -20.36 -10.88 0.88
C LYS A 68 -20.18 -12.34 1.27
N THR A 69 -19.12 -12.67 2.00
CA THR A 69 -18.86 -14.04 2.48
C THR A 69 -20.00 -14.58 3.33
N ARG A 70 -20.56 -13.77 4.25
CA ARG A 70 -21.71 -14.21 5.06
C ARG A 70 -22.94 -14.48 4.21
N LEU A 71 -23.24 -13.60 3.25
CA LEU A 71 -24.38 -13.78 2.35
C LEU A 71 -24.22 -15.02 1.47
N CYS A 72 -23.03 -15.27 0.92
CA CYS A 72 -22.74 -16.48 0.15
C CYS A 72 -22.98 -17.73 1.00
N ARG A 73 -22.47 -17.76 2.24
CA ARG A 73 -22.68 -18.90 3.14
C ARG A 73 -24.17 -19.14 3.44
N THR A 74 -24.93 -18.08 3.72
CA THR A 74 -26.38 -18.19 3.97
C THR A 74 -27.14 -18.65 2.72
N ALA A 75 -26.74 -18.21 1.53
CA ALA A 75 -27.34 -18.66 0.28
C ALA A 75 -27.02 -20.15 0.00
N GLU A 76 -25.80 -20.59 0.28
CA GLU A 76 -25.39 -21.99 0.18
C GLU A 76 -26.19 -22.87 1.16
N GLU A 77 -26.30 -22.46 2.43
CA GLU A 77 -27.11 -23.14 3.44
C GLU A 77 -28.59 -23.25 3.02
N ALA A 78 -29.17 -22.16 2.50
CA ALA A 78 -30.55 -22.17 2.00
C ALA A 78 -30.72 -23.07 0.78
N THR A 79 -29.76 -23.07 -0.14
CA THR A 79 -29.78 -23.93 -1.34
C THR A 79 -29.70 -25.41 -0.93
N LEU A 80 -28.82 -25.74 0.01
CA LEU A 80 -28.74 -27.10 0.58
C LEU A 80 -30.03 -27.50 1.28
N GLY A 81 -30.63 -26.61 2.08
CA GLY A 81 -31.92 -26.86 2.73
C GLY A 81 -33.04 -27.13 1.72
N LEU A 82 -33.15 -26.33 0.65
CA LEU A 82 -34.11 -26.56 -0.43
C LEU A 82 -33.86 -27.89 -1.16
N CYS A 83 -32.60 -28.22 -1.42
CA CYS A 83 -32.23 -29.49 -2.06
C CYS A 83 -32.64 -30.70 -1.21
N MET A 84 -32.40 -30.66 0.11
CA MET A 84 -32.81 -31.72 1.03
C MET A 84 -34.34 -31.86 1.11
N LEU A 85 -35.08 -30.74 1.13
CA LEU A 85 -36.55 -30.77 1.11
C LEU A 85 -37.10 -31.33 -0.20
N SER A 86 -36.47 -31.02 -1.34
CA SER A 86 -36.89 -31.53 -2.65
C SER A 86 -36.66 -33.05 -2.82
N GLN A 87 -35.74 -33.64 -2.06
CA GLN A 87 -35.48 -35.08 -2.06
C GLN A 87 -36.35 -35.85 -1.04
N ALA A 88 -37.07 -35.14 -0.17
CA ALA A 88 -37.94 -35.72 0.85
C ALA A 88 -39.42 -35.82 0.41
N VAL A 89 -39.72 -35.50 -0.86
CA VAL A 89 -41.03 -35.64 -1.53
C VAL A 89 -40.95 -36.81 -2.51
#